data_AF-A0A938LCK1-F1
#
_entry.id   AF-A0A938LCK1-F1
#
_cell.length_a   1.000
_cell.length_b   1.000
_cell.length_c   1.000
_cell.angle_alpha   90.00
_cell.angle_beta   90.00
_cell.angle_gamma   90.00
#
_symmetry.space_group_name_H-M   'P 1'
#
loop_
_entity.id
_entity.type
_entity.pdbx_description
1 polymer ?
#
loop_
_entity_poly.entity_id
_entity_poly.type
_entity_poly.pdbx_seq_one_letter_code
_entity_poly.pdbx_strand_id
1 'polypeptide(L)'
;MDPFHAHRFGPPRAALLLLLATCSHGLGGCASTSGSTEVERALVDGRYAEAVELASAWRDREQDNAAALDAHKRASAAYLLDRGRSALFAGREEEALTDFEAALEILPADPVLDSWRTKARRELAERWLDSAVELAARDELEGAVQAYEKVLDYDPGSLAAREGASRALLQLNWRGGVGEAYYKEGVRALREFWLVRAKTHFDYTKKYLGDTSRTQDRQAEVLNLMAQDRVAMAEELERQGLFWAAHNEFRLALLIDPRQPAALAGRERSGVEVEASKLELEVERLLRRKDWDAALALAEKARGMTKSRFATFDALARRVEEGRLEQEYEAARDLEHDYRYDEAALAYSTLMERVGLYRDCRERREALRSTIEHAGGLYTQAASAAPAEALSLLRQVDLLWPDWRDVRQRIAALERELAPQAR
;
A
#
# COMPACT_ATOMS: atom_id res chain seq x y z
N MET A 1 -36.07 45.55 -1.42
CA MET A 1 -36.44 46.98 -1.33
C MET A 1 -35.57 47.71 -2.31
N ASP A 2 -36.11 47.90 -3.52
CA ASP A 2 -36.10 49.09 -4.37
C ASP A 2 -34.89 50.07 -4.39
N PRO A 3 -34.66 50.79 -5.51
CA PRO A 3 -34.47 50.31 -6.90
C PRO A 3 -33.53 51.24 -7.75
N PHE A 4 -33.45 50.98 -9.06
CA PHE A 4 -33.16 51.94 -10.15
C PHE A 4 -31.83 52.74 -10.17
N HIS A 5 -30.96 52.45 -11.16
CA HIS A 5 -30.81 53.33 -12.33
C HIS A 5 -29.88 52.69 -13.38
N ALA A 6 -30.48 52.17 -14.45
CA ALA A 6 -29.78 51.76 -15.67
C ALA A 6 -29.69 52.97 -16.62
N HIS A 7 -28.48 53.51 -16.79
CA HIS A 7 -28.19 54.47 -17.86
C HIS A 7 -27.79 53.72 -19.14
N ARG A 8 -28.72 53.70 -20.11
CA ARG A 8 -28.44 53.32 -21.50
C ARG A 8 -27.68 54.46 -22.18
N PHE A 9 -26.40 54.25 -22.47
CA PHE A 9 -25.65 55.09 -23.40
C PHE A 9 -26.06 54.75 -24.83
N GLY A 10 -26.70 55.70 -25.51
CA GLY A 10 -26.93 55.63 -26.96
C GLY A 10 -25.65 55.98 -27.73
N PRO A 11 -25.43 55.41 -28.92
CA PRO A 11 -24.26 55.75 -29.73
C PRO A 11 -24.37 57.16 -30.34
N PRO A 12 -23.24 57.87 -30.52
CA PRO A 12 -23.23 59.20 -31.12
C PRO A 12 -23.54 59.13 -32.62
N ARG A 13 -24.46 59.99 -33.07
CA ARG A 13 -24.68 60.27 -34.50
C ARG A 13 -23.52 61.12 -35.02
N ALA A 14 -22.56 60.50 -35.69
CA ALA A 14 -21.59 61.22 -36.50
C ALA A 14 -22.27 61.74 -37.76
N ALA A 15 -22.36 63.07 -37.89
CA ALA A 15 -22.84 63.77 -39.07
C ALA A 15 -21.76 63.74 -40.15
N LEU A 16 -22.02 63.03 -41.24
CA LEU A 16 -21.19 63.06 -42.44
C LEU A 16 -21.64 64.23 -43.33
N LEU A 17 -20.80 65.26 -43.43
CA LEU A 17 -20.95 66.41 -44.32
C LEU A 17 -20.70 65.96 -45.77
N LEU A 18 -21.77 65.91 -46.58
CA LEU A 18 -21.71 65.69 -48.02
C LEU A 18 -21.48 67.03 -48.73
N LEU A 19 -20.31 67.20 -49.36
CA LEU A 19 -19.98 68.33 -50.22
C LEU A 19 -20.37 67.97 -51.66
N LEU A 20 -21.47 68.56 -52.14
CA LEU A 20 -21.94 68.48 -53.52
C LEU A 20 -21.08 69.41 -54.40
N ALA A 21 -20.26 68.82 -55.26
CA ALA A 21 -19.63 69.51 -56.38
C ALA A 21 -20.13 68.87 -57.69
N THR A 22 -21.09 69.54 -58.31
CA THR A 22 -21.62 69.21 -59.64
C THR A 22 -20.71 69.76 -60.72
N CYS A 23 -20.06 68.86 -61.48
CA CYS A 23 -19.51 69.17 -62.79
C CYS A 23 -20.01 68.11 -63.78
N SER A 24 -21.09 68.44 -64.47
CA SER A 24 -21.53 67.79 -65.70
C SER A 24 -20.60 68.18 -66.85
N HIS A 25 -20.19 67.22 -67.70
CA HIS A 25 -20.10 67.25 -69.18
C HIS A 25 -19.37 65.99 -69.69
N GLY A 26 -20.01 65.20 -70.57
CA GLY A 26 -19.38 64.10 -71.31
C GLY A 26 -20.29 62.90 -71.55
N LEU A 27 -21.15 62.98 -72.57
CA LEU A 27 -21.99 61.85 -73.03
C LEU A 27 -21.18 60.89 -73.88
N GLY A 28 -20.95 59.70 -73.34
CA GLY A 28 -20.33 58.56 -74.02
C GLY A 28 -19.96 57.46 -73.02
N GLY A 29 -20.94 56.67 -72.56
CA GLY A 29 -20.67 55.52 -71.68
C GLY A 29 -21.82 55.15 -70.73
N CYS A 30 -22.98 54.72 -71.24
CA CYS A 30 -24.12 54.31 -70.40
C CYS A 30 -24.04 52.86 -69.86
N ALA A 31 -22.88 52.20 -69.94
CA ALA A 31 -22.70 50.83 -69.44
C ALA A 31 -21.87 50.75 -68.14
N SER A 32 -21.03 51.75 -67.82
CA SER A 32 -20.11 51.70 -66.68
C SER A 32 -20.73 52.15 -65.35
N THR A 33 -21.85 52.87 -65.38
CA THR A 33 -22.50 53.40 -64.16
C THR A 33 -23.39 52.38 -63.43
N SER A 34 -23.90 51.33 -64.11
CA SER A 34 -24.79 50.36 -63.48
C SER A 34 -24.06 49.46 -62.48
N GLY A 35 -22.88 48.93 -62.85
CA GLY A 35 -22.08 48.02 -62.02
C GLY A 35 -21.67 48.63 -60.68
N SER A 36 -21.20 49.89 -60.68
CA SER A 36 -20.84 50.61 -59.44
C SER A 36 -22.04 50.75 -58.49
N THR A 37 -23.21 51.13 -59.01
CA THR A 37 -24.40 51.35 -58.19
C THR A 37 -24.97 50.08 -57.57
N GLU A 38 -24.84 48.93 -58.24
CA GLU A 38 -25.29 47.64 -57.73
C GLU A 38 -24.39 47.13 -56.59
N VAL A 39 -23.07 47.25 -56.74
CA VAL A 39 -22.11 46.90 -55.69
C VAL A 39 -22.27 47.81 -54.46
N GLU A 40 -22.38 49.12 -54.66
CA GLU A 40 -22.59 50.08 -53.56
C GLU A 40 -23.89 49.82 -52.80
N ARG A 41 -24.98 49.49 -53.51
CA ARG A 41 -26.25 49.13 -52.87
C ARG A 41 -26.13 47.86 -52.05
N ALA A 42 -25.51 46.81 -52.59
CA ALA A 42 -25.30 45.55 -51.85
C ALA A 42 -24.43 45.77 -50.59
N LEU A 43 -23.42 46.64 -50.67
CA LEU A 43 -22.60 47.04 -49.52
C LEU A 43 -23.40 47.78 -48.45
N VAL A 44 -24.21 48.76 -48.85
CA VAL A 44 -25.06 49.55 -47.93
C VAL A 44 -26.11 48.66 -47.25
N ASP A 45 -26.67 47.70 -47.98
CA ASP A 45 -27.65 46.74 -47.47
C ASP A 45 -27.04 45.66 -46.57
N GLY A 46 -25.70 45.60 -46.44
CA GLY A 46 -25.00 44.56 -45.69
C GLY A 46 -24.97 43.18 -46.36
N ARG A 47 -25.27 43.09 -47.66
CA ARG A 47 -25.22 41.86 -48.46
C ARG A 47 -23.82 41.64 -49.02
N TYR A 48 -22.84 41.50 -48.13
CA TYR A 48 -21.42 41.55 -48.50
C TYR A 48 -20.97 40.41 -49.41
N ALA A 49 -21.47 39.19 -49.23
CA ALA A 49 -21.15 38.07 -50.13
C ALA A 49 -21.62 38.35 -51.56
N GLU A 50 -22.84 38.87 -51.72
CA GLU A 50 -23.38 39.28 -53.01
C GLU A 50 -22.59 40.47 -53.60
N ALA A 51 -22.17 41.42 -52.76
CA ALA A 51 -21.33 42.54 -53.20
C ALA A 51 -19.99 42.07 -53.77
N VAL A 52 -19.35 41.04 -53.18
CA VAL A 52 -18.10 40.46 -53.69
C VAL A 52 -18.31 39.83 -55.07
N GLU A 53 -19.37 39.04 -55.24
CA GLU A 53 -19.71 38.41 -56.52
C GLU A 53 -19.98 39.45 -57.61
N LEU A 54 -20.81 40.46 -57.31
CA LEU A 54 -21.12 41.55 -58.23
C LEU A 54 -19.86 42.35 -58.59
N ALA A 55 -18.99 42.65 -57.62
CA ALA A 55 -17.76 43.38 -57.85
C ALA A 55 -16.71 42.56 -58.63
N SER A 56 -16.63 41.24 -58.39
CA SER A 56 -15.76 40.35 -59.17
C SER A 56 -16.23 40.28 -60.62
N ALA A 57 -17.53 40.07 -60.87
CA ALA A 57 -18.10 40.03 -62.21
C ALA A 57 -17.94 41.37 -62.95
N TRP A 58 -17.98 42.50 -62.23
CA TRP A 58 -17.69 43.81 -62.82
C TRP A 58 -16.20 43.94 -63.19
N ARG A 59 -15.28 43.62 -62.27
CA ARG A 59 -13.84 43.62 -62.53
C ARG A 59 -13.47 42.72 -63.71
N ASP A 60 -14.06 41.53 -63.81
CA ASP A 60 -13.71 40.56 -64.87
C ASP A 60 -14.20 41.02 -66.25
N ARG A 61 -15.30 41.78 -66.31
CA ARG A 61 -15.78 42.44 -67.54
C ARG A 61 -14.95 43.67 -67.92
N GLU A 62 -14.41 44.37 -66.93
CA GLU A 62 -13.66 45.63 -67.10
C GLU A 62 -12.30 45.57 -66.40
N GLN A 63 -11.39 44.73 -66.92
CA GLN A 63 -10.12 44.37 -66.26
C GLN A 63 -9.18 45.57 -65.97
N ASP A 64 -9.23 46.61 -66.80
CA ASP A 64 -8.42 47.82 -66.64
C ASP A 64 -9.15 48.96 -65.89
N ASN A 65 -10.38 48.73 -65.42
CA ASN A 65 -11.13 49.73 -64.69
C ASN A 65 -10.70 49.79 -63.22
N ALA A 66 -9.97 50.85 -62.88
CA ALA A 66 -9.52 51.13 -61.51
C ALA A 66 -10.68 51.19 -60.49
N ALA A 67 -11.85 51.68 -60.89
CA ALA A 67 -13.03 51.74 -60.01
C ALA A 67 -13.63 50.33 -59.76
N ALA A 68 -13.61 49.46 -60.77
CA ALA A 68 -14.06 48.07 -60.62
C ALA A 68 -13.10 47.27 -59.71
N LEU A 69 -11.80 47.49 -59.85
CA LEU A 69 -10.77 46.92 -58.96
C LEU A 69 -10.93 47.41 -57.51
N ASP A 70 -11.11 48.71 -57.32
CA ASP A 70 -11.32 49.32 -55.99
C ASP A 70 -12.62 48.83 -55.34
N ALA A 71 -13.72 48.76 -56.10
CA ALA A 71 -14.99 48.22 -55.63
C ALA A 71 -14.86 46.75 -55.20
N HIS A 72 -14.12 45.92 -55.94
CA HIS A 72 -13.86 44.53 -55.56
C HIS A 72 -13.01 44.43 -54.29
N LYS A 73 -11.96 45.26 -54.13
CA LYS A 73 -11.18 45.31 -52.89
C LYS A 73 -12.04 45.70 -51.69
N ARG A 74 -12.85 46.76 -51.81
CA ARG A 74 -13.78 47.20 -50.76
C ARG A 74 -14.82 46.15 -50.42
N ALA A 75 -15.41 45.50 -51.44
CA ALA A 75 -16.37 44.42 -51.22
C ALA A 75 -15.76 43.21 -50.51
N SER A 76 -14.59 42.77 -50.95
CA SER A 76 -13.87 41.64 -50.34
C SER A 76 -13.45 41.92 -48.90
N ALA A 77 -12.93 43.12 -48.63
CA ALA A 77 -12.60 43.54 -47.27
C ALA A 77 -13.84 43.67 -46.36
N ALA A 78 -14.95 44.20 -46.87
CA ALA A 78 -16.21 44.29 -46.12
C ALA A 78 -16.80 42.92 -45.80
N TYR A 79 -16.72 41.97 -46.74
CA TYR A 79 -17.13 40.58 -46.51
C TYR A 79 -16.29 39.90 -45.43
N LEU A 80 -14.96 40.02 -45.49
CA LEU A 80 -14.05 39.47 -44.48
C LEU A 80 -14.27 40.12 -43.10
N LEU A 81 -14.52 41.43 -43.06
CA LEU A 81 -14.87 42.14 -41.83
C LEU A 81 -16.16 41.59 -41.20
N ASP A 82 -17.19 41.35 -42.00
CA ASP A 82 -18.47 40.82 -41.51
C ASP A 82 -18.34 39.36 -41.03
N ARG A 83 -17.60 38.53 -41.77
CA ARG A 83 -17.28 37.15 -41.36
C ARG A 83 -16.48 37.13 -40.06
N GLY A 84 -15.44 37.96 -39.96
CA GLY A 84 -14.63 38.07 -38.76
C GLY A 84 -15.41 38.58 -37.55
N ARG A 85 -16.33 39.54 -37.73
CA ARG A 85 -17.25 39.97 -36.66
C ARG A 85 -18.15 38.83 -36.20
N SER A 86 -18.71 38.09 -37.14
CA SER A 86 -19.57 36.93 -36.85
C SER A 86 -18.81 35.84 -36.10
N ALA A 87 -17.55 35.57 -36.47
CA ALA A 87 -16.67 34.65 -35.76
C ALA A 87 -16.35 35.15 -34.33
N LEU A 88 -16.03 36.44 -34.19
CA LEU A 88 -15.73 37.04 -32.88
C LEU A 88 -16.93 36.99 -31.93
N PHE A 89 -18.14 37.29 -32.42
CA PHE A 89 -19.36 37.18 -31.62
C PHE A 89 -19.71 35.74 -31.24
N ALA A 90 -19.21 34.76 -31.98
CA ALA A 90 -19.37 33.35 -31.70
C ALA A 90 -18.24 32.76 -30.86
N GLY A 91 -17.32 33.58 -30.32
CA GLY A 91 -16.19 33.12 -29.50
C GLY A 91 -15.13 32.35 -30.29
N ARG A 92 -14.99 32.62 -31.60
CA ARG A 92 -13.95 32.05 -32.47
C ARG A 92 -12.96 33.15 -32.84
N GLU A 93 -12.22 33.60 -31.83
CA GLU A 93 -11.37 34.80 -31.96
C GLU A 93 -10.18 34.58 -32.91
N GLU A 94 -9.63 33.37 -33.00
CA GLU A 94 -8.53 33.05 -33.92
C GLU A 94 -8.97 33.11 -35.39
N GLU A 95 -10.16 32.58 -35.69
CA GLU A 95 -10.78 32.69 -37.03
C GLU A 95 -11.07 34.16 -37.36
N ALA A 96 -11.61 34.91 -36.38
CA ALA A 96 -11.87 36.33 -36.55
C ALA A 96 -10.60 37.14 -36.83
N LEU A 97 -9.51 36.85 -36.10
CA LEU A 97 -8.22 37.51 -36.29
C LEU A 97 -7.67 37.25 -37.70
N THR A 98 -7.74 35.99 -38.15
CA THR A 98 -7.33 35.59 -39.51
C THR A 98 -8.10 36.39 -40.57
N ASP A 99 -9.41 36.55 -40.40
CA ASP A 99 -10.25 37.31 -41.33
C ASP A 99 -9.93 38.81 -41.34
N PHE A 100 -9.67 39.40 -40.17
CA PHE A 100 -9.29 40.81 -40.07
C PHE A 100 -7.90 41.07 -40.66
N GLU A 101 -6.96 40.15 -40.50
CA GLU A 101 -5.62 40.24 -41.11
C GLU A 101 -5.71 40.13 -42.63
N ALA A 102 -6.46 39.16 -43.16
CA ALA A 102 -6.72 39.04 -44.59
C ALA A 102 -7.41 40.30 -45.17
N ALA A 103 -8.34 40.90 -44.43
CA ALA A 103 -8.97 42.16 -44.85
C ALA A 103 -7.97 43.33 -44.90
N LEU A 104 -7.04 43.41 -43.93
CA LEU A 104 -5.99 44.43 -43.88
C LEU A 104 -4.91 44.25 -44.95
N GLU A 105 -4.68 43.03 -45.44
CA GLU A 105 -3.85 42.79 -46.63
C GLU A 105 -4.48 43.41 -47.89
N ILE A 106 -5.83 43.41 -47.98
CA ILE A 106 -6.58 44.01 -49.10
C ILE A 106 -6.66 45.54 -48.98
N LEU A 107 -6.96 46.04 -47.78
CA LEU A 107 -7.05 47.48 -47.46
C LEU A 107 -6.09 47.84 -46.31
N PRO A 108 -4.80 48.08 -46.62
CA PRO A 108 -3.83 48.48 -45.61
C PRO A 108 -4.20 49.79 -44.93
N ALA A 109 -3.96 49.88 -43.62
CA ALA A 109 -4.20 51.06 -42.79
C ALA A 109 -5.67 51.52 -42.69
N ASP A 110 -6.65 50.64 -42.97
CA ASP A 110 -8.05 50.93 -42.64
C ASP A 110 -8.26 50.96 -41.11
N PRO A 111 -8.69 52.08 -40.53
CA PRO A 111 -8.79 52.23 -39.08
C PRO A 111 -9.93 51.38 -38.48
N VAL A 112 -10.96 51.05 -39.25
CA VAL A 112 -12.05 50.20 -38.78
C VAL A 112 -11.55 48.76 -38.67
N LEU A 113 -10.93 48.21 -39.72
CA LEU A 113 -10.34 46.87 -39.70
C LEU A 113 -9.30 46.73 -38.59
N ASP A 114 -8.43 47.75 -38.43
CA ASP A 114 -7.43 47.75 -37.37
C ASP A 114 -8.05 47.74 -35.96
N SER A 115 -9.14 48.49 -35.75
CA SER A 115 -9.87 48.47 -34.47
C SER A 115 -10.48 47.09 -34.16
N TRP A 116 -11.00 46.38 -35.16
CA TRP A 116 -11.55 45.04 -35.00
C TRP A 116 -10.47 43.98 -34.78
N ARG A 117 -9.34 44.07 -35.51
CA ARG A 117 -8.14 43.26 -35.24
C ARG A 117 -7.67 43.44 -33.80
N THR A 118 -7.56 44.70 -33.35
CA THR A 118 -7.13 45.04 -31.99
C THR A 118 -8.09 44.48 -30.95
N LYS A 119 -9.40 44.57 -31.22
CA LYS A 119 -10.42 43.97 -30.36
C LYS A 119 -10.26 42.44 -30.27
N ALA A 120 -10.12 41.74 -31.40
CA ALA A 120 -9.95 40.28 -31.41
C ALA A 120 -8.69 39.83 -30.65
N ARG A 121 -7.55 40.52 -30.85
CA ARG A 121 -6.32 40.25 -30.10
C ARG A 121 -6.51 40.44 -28.59
N ARG A 122 -7.24 41.48 -28.17
CA ARG A 122 -7.51 41.73 -26.75
C ARG A 122 -8.38 40.62 -26.13
N GLU A 123 -9.44 40.18 -26.81
CA GLU A 123 -10.29 39.09 -26.30
C GLU A 123 -9.51 37.76 -26.21
N LEU A 124 -8.62 37.47 -27.18
CA LEU A 124 -7.68 36.33 -27.10
C LEU A 124 -6.74 36.44 -25.91
N ALA A 125 -6.15 37.62 -25.71
CA ALA A 125 -5.25 37.89 -24.59
C ALA A 125 -5.97 37.69 -23.25
N GLU A 126 -7.20 38.17 -23.10
CA GLU A 126 -8.02 37.99 -21.89
C GLU A 126 -8.31 36.51 -21.63
N ARG A 127 -8.74 35.74 -22.64
CA ARG A 127 -8.98 34.30 -22.50
C ARG A 127 -7.72 33.52 -22.10
N TRP A 128 -6.58 33.81 -22.72
CA TRP A 128 -5.32 33.17 -22.34
C TRP A 128 -4.86 33.57 -20.94
N LEU A 129 -5.15 34.81 -20.52
CA LEU A 129 -4.84 35.27 -19.17
C LEU A 129 -5.66 34.53 -18.12
N ASP A 130 -6.96 34.35 -18.35
CA ASP A 130 -7.82 33.56 -17.47
C ASP A 130 -7.31 32.12 -17.32
N SER A 131 -6.96 31.49 -18.45
CA SER A 131 -6.34 30.16 -18.46
C SER A 131 -5.01 30.12 -17.68
N ALA A 132 -4.14 31.11 -17.87
CA ALA A 132 -2.86 31.19 -17.17
C ALA A 132 -3.04 31.34 -15.64
N VAL A 133 -4.00 32.15 -15.22
CA VAL A 133 -4.35 32.32 -13.79
C VAL A 133 -4.91 31.03 -13.20
N GLU A 134 -5.79 30.33 -13.92
CA GLU A 134 -6.30 29.03 -13.49
C GLU A 134 -5.21 27.97 -13.34
N LEU A 135 -4.32 27.86 -14.34
CA LEU A 135 -3.19 26.92 -14.30
C LEU A 135 -2.25 27.24 -13.15
N ALA A 136 -1.94 28.52 -12.92
CA ALA A 136 -1.13 28.95 -11.79
C ALA A 136 -1.80 28.62 -10.44
N ALA A 137 -3.12 28.80 -10.34
CA ALA A 137 -3.88 28.47 -9.13
C ALA A 137 -3.92 26.96 -8.85
N ARG A 138 -3.85 26.12 -9.90
CA ARG A 138 -3.71 24.65 -9.80
C ARG A 138 -2.26 24.20 -9.65
N ASP A 139 -1.32 25.14 -9.57
CA ASP A 139 0.11 24.87 -9.40
C ASP A 139 0.76 24.16 -10.60
N GLU A 140 0.12 24.25 -11.78
CA GLU A 140 0.58 23.77 -13.09
C GLU A 140 1.44 24.85 -13.76
N LEU A 141 2.60 25.11 -13.17
CA LEU A 141 3.40 26.31 -13.45
C LEU A 141 3.96 26.37 -14.88
N GLU A 142 4.39 25.24 -15.46
CA GLU A 142 4.87 25.19 -16.84
C GLU A 142 3.78 25.57 -17.84
N GLY A 143 2.56 25.04 -17.64
CA GLY A 143 1.39 25.40 -18.43
C GLY A 143 1.01 26.87 -18.25
N ALA A 144 1.07 27.36 -17.02
CA ALA A 144 0.80 28.77 -16.72
C ALA A 144 1.77 29.71 -17.44
N VAL A 145 3.08 29.40 -17.45
CA VAL A 145 4.08 30.19 -18.18
C VAL A 145 3.76 30.23 -19.67
N GLN A 146 3.48 29.09 -20.30
CA GLN A 146 3.12 29.04 -21.72
C GLN A 146 1.86 29.86 -22.03
N ALA A 147 0.86 29.80 -21.16
CA ALA A 147 -0.36 30.59 -21.31
C ALA A 147 -0.08 32.10 -21.17
N TYR A 148 0.75 32.52 -20.21
CA TYR A 148 1.17 33.93 -20.11
C TYR A 148 1.99 34.39 -21.32
N GLU A 149 2.85 33.54 -21.88
CA GLU A 149 3.57 33.84 -23.13
C GLU A 149 2.59 34.08 -24.29
N LYS A 150 1.52 33.28 -24.38
CA LYS A 150 0.45 33.51 -25.36
C LYS A 150 -0.27 34.85 -25.17
N VAL A 151 -0.50 35.28 -23.93
CA VAL A 151 -1.02 36.64 -23.68
C VAL A 151 -0.08 37.70 -24.25
N LEU A 152 1.23 37.54 -24.07
CA LEU A 152 2.25 38.49 -24.54
C LEU A 152 2.41 38.49 -26.07
N ASP A 153 2.12 37.38 -26.75
CA ASP A 153 2.05 37.33 -28.21
C ASP A 153 0.94 38.27 -28.75
N TYR A 154 -0.21 38.32 -28.07
CA TYR A 154 -1.37 39.14 -28.49
C TYR A 154 -1.36 40.56 -27.93
N ASP A 155 -0.97 40.73 -26.67
CA ASP A 155 -0.80 42.01 -25.96
C ASP A 155 0.58 42.07 -25.27
N PRO A 156 1.61 42.52 -26.00
CA PRO A 156 2.95 42.68 -25.44
C PRO A 156 3.00 43.65 -24.24
N GLY A 157 2.02 44.55 -24.09
CA GLY A 157 1.94 45.55 -23.04
C GLY A 157 1.32 45.04 -21.73
N SER A 158 0.80 43.82 -21.71
CA SER A 158 0.09 43.24 -20.56
C SER A 158 1.01 43.12 -19.33
N LEU A 159 0.85 44.03 -18.37
CA LEU A 159 1.57 43.97 -17.09
C LEU A 159 1.20 42.72 -16.29
N ALA A 160 -0.08 42.34 -16.30
CA ALA A 160 -0.57 41.15 -15.61
C ALA A 160 0.13 39.88 -16.10
N ALA A 161 0.27 39.70 -17.42
CA ALA A 161 0.94 38.54 -17.98
C ALA A 161 2.44 38.51 -17.69
N ARG A 162 3.13 39.67 -17.79
CA ARG A 162 4.56 39.77 -17.44
C ARG A 162 4.82 39.42 -15.98
N GLU A 163 4.02 39.96 -15.06
CA GLU A 163 4.14 39.66 -13.63
C GLU A 163 3.81 38.21 -13.33
N GLY A 164 2.73 37.69 -13.92
CA GLY A 164 2.30 36.30 -13.77
C GLY A 164 3.37 35.31 -14.24
N ALA A 165 3.88 35.50 -15.46
CA ALA A 165 4.98 34.70 -16.02
C ALA A 165 6.22 34.77 -15.14
N SER A 166 6.61 35.96 -14.69
CA SER A 166 7.79 36.15 -13.84
C SER A 166 7.66 35.40 -12.51
N ARG A 167 6.48 35.47 -11.86
CA ARG A 167 6.23 34.75 -10.61
C ARG A 167 6.25 33.23 -10.82
N ALA A 168 5.59 32.74 -11.87
CA ALA A 168 5.58 31.31 -12.20
C ALA A 168 7.00 30.79 -12.51
N LEU A 169 7.80 31.53 -13.28
CA LEU A 169 9.20 31.20 -13.56
C LEU A 169 10.08 31.20 -12.31
N LEU A 170 9.93 32.19 -11.42
CA LEU A 170 10.66 32.21 -10.14
C LEU A 170 10.33 30.98 -9.30
N GLN A 171 9.04 30.59 -9.25
CA GLN A 171 8.60 29.42 -8.51
C GLN A 171 9.12 28.11 -9.14
N LEU A 172 9.10 27.99 -10.47
CA LEU A 172 9.70 26.86 -11.20
C LEU A 172 11.20 26.72 -10.91
N ASN A 173 11.94 27.82 -11.01
CA ASN A 173 13.38 27.83 -10.74
C ASN A 173 13.68 27.47 -9.28
N TRP A 174 12.89 27.97 -8.34
CA TRP A 174 13.00 27.61 -6.93
C TRP A 174 12.75 26.11 -6.71
N ARG A 175 11.68 25.54 -7.30
CA ARG A 175 11.40 24.09 -7.25
C ARG A 175 12.53 23.26 -7.83
N GLY A 176 13.05 23.69 -8.99
CA GLY A 176 14.21 23.09 -9.65
C GLY A 176 15.41 23.03 -8.72
N GLY A 177 15.77 24.16 -8.11
CA GLY A 177 16.89 24.26 -7.19
C GLY A 177 16.73 23.42 -5.92
N VAL A 178 15.56 23.49 -5.28
CA VAL A 178 15.25 22.74 -4.06
C VAL A 178 15.22 21.24 -4.34
N GLY A 179 14.58 20.82 -5.43
CA GLY A 179 14.52 19.42 -5.85
C GLY A 179 15.91 18.84 -6.16
N GLU A 180 16.77 19.58 -6.85
CA GLU A 180 18.14 19.13 -7.14
C GLU A 180 19.01 19.09 -5.87
N ALA A 181 18.78 20.00 -4.91
CA ALA A 181 19.43 19.94 -3.60
C ALA A 181 19.03 18.66 -2.84
N TYR A 182 17.73 18.34 -2.78
CA TYR A 182 17.25 17.09 -2.19
C TYR A 182 17.86 15.87 -2.88
N TYR A 183 17.94 15.86 -4.21
CA TYR A 183 18.55 14.76 -4.94
C TYR A 183 20.01 14.54 -4.53
N LYS A 184 20.81 15.61 -4.44
CA LYS A 184 22.22 15.55 -4.01
C LYS A 184 22.36 15.06 -2.57
N GLU A 185 21.52 15.53 -1.65
CA GLU A 185 21.53 15.03 -0.28
C GLU A 185 21.09 13.57 -0.19
N GLY A 186 20.15 13.14 -1.01
CA GLY A 186 19.75 11.74 -1.14
C GLY A 186 20.90 10.84 -1.59
N VAL A 187 21.66 11.27 -2.60
CA VAL A 187 22.86 10.55 -3.07
C VAL A 187 23.94 10.47 -1.99
N ARG A 188 24.18 11.55 -1.23
CA ARG A 188 25.15 11.53 -0.11
C ARG A 188 24.70 10.59 1.01
N ALA A 189 23.45 10.69 1.42
CA ALA A 189 22.87 9.82 2.45
C ALA A 189 22.92 8.35 2.02
N LEU A 190 22.64 8.05 0.74
CA LEU A 190 22.74 6.70 0.20
C LEU A 190 24.18 6.16 0.27
N ARG A 191 25.17 6.97 -0.14
CA ARG A 191 26.59 6.60 -0.05
C ARG A 191 27.04 6.31 1.40
N GLU A 192 26.45 7.00 2.36
CA GLU A 192 26.70 6.83 3.79
C GLU A 192 25.80 5.78 4.46
N PHE A 193 25.03 5.01 3.66
CA PHE A 193 24.08 3.99 4.12
C PHE A 193 22.99 4.51 5.08
N TRP A 194 22.68 5.80 5.04
CA TRP A 194 21.54 6.39 5.75
C TRP A 194 20.25 6.20 4.97
N LEU A 195 19.84 4.94 4.80
CA LEU A 195 18.79 4.53 3.85
C LEU A 195 17.44 5.22 4.07
N VAL A 196 16.99 5.37 5.33
CA VAL A 196 15.73 6.07 5.64
C VAL A 196 15.80 7.54 5.21
N ARG A 197 16.93 8.22 5.47
CA ARG A 197 17.14 9.61 5.09
C ARG A 197 17.25 9.75 3.57
N ALA A 198 17.96 8.83 2.91
CA ALA A 198 18.06 8.78 1.47
C ALA A 198 16.68 8.63 0.82
N LYS A 199 15.84 7.72 1.32
CA LYS A 199 14.45 7.55 0.86
C LYS A 199 13.67 8.86 0.96
N THR A 200 13.69 9.51 2.13
CA THR A 200 12.98 10.78 2.35
C THR A 200 13.43 11.86 1.35
N HIS A 201 14.74 11.97 1.10
CA HIS A 201 15.27 12.94 0.15
C HIS A 201 14.86 12.67 -1.29
N PHE A 202 14.84 11.40 -1.72
CA PHE A 202 14.36 11.05 -3.06
C PHE A 202 12.83 11.23 -3.20
N ASP A 203 12.06 11.00 -2.14
CA ASP A 203 10.62 11.30 -2.12
C ASP A 203 10.38 12.82 -2.28
N TYR A 204 11.18 13.67 -1.62
CA TYR A 204 11.11 15.12 -1.82
C TYR A 204 11.59 15.54 -3.21
N THR A 205 12.60 14.88 -3.77
CA THR A 205 13.03 15.12 -5.15
C THR A 205 11.86 14.88 -6.10
N LYS A 206 11.17 13.75 -5.96
CA LYS A 206 9.97 13.42 -6.75
C LYS A 206 8.87 14.45 -6.58
N LYS A 207 8.67 14.97 -5.36
CA LYS A 207 7.69 16.04 -5.10
C LYS A 207 7.99 17.33 -5.88
N TYR A 208 9.25 17.74 -5.99
CA TYR A 208 9.62 19.03 -6.58
C TYR A 208 9.98 18.97 -8.06
N LEU A 209 10.58 17.86 -8.53
CA LEU A 209 11.04 17.68 -9.92
C LEU A 209 10.18 16.69 -10.71
N GLY A 210 9.19 16.06 -10.08
CA GLY A 210 8.43 14.98 -10.68
C GLY A 210 9.20 13.65 -10.71
N ASP A 211 8.56 12.64 -11.31
CA ASP A 211 9.01 11.26 -11.27
C ASP A 211 9.96 10.91 -12.43
N THR A 212 11.15 11.53 -12.41
CA THR A 212 12.20 11.26 -13.40
C THR A 212 12.77 9.83 -13.27
N SER A 213 13.17 9.20 -14.38
CA SER A 213 13.83 7.87 -14.35
C SER A 213 15.01 7.82 -13.39
N ARG A 214 15.85 8.86 -13.37
CA ARG A 214 16.98 8.97 -12.42
C ARG A 214 16.55 8.90 -10.95
N THR A 215 15.42 9.53 -10.60
CA THR A 215 14.89 9.52 -9.22
C THR A 215 14.25 8.16 -8.90
N GLN A 216 13.52 7.58 -9.85
CA GLN A 216 12.93 6.24 -9.72
C GLN A 216 14.01 5.18 -9.49
N ASP A 217 15.09 5.19 -10.27
CA ASP A 217 16.21 4.26 -10.13
C ASP A 217 16.83 4.32 -8.73
N ARG A 218 17.04 5.54 -8.21
CA ARG A 218 17.58 5.74 -6.87
C ARG A 218 16.62 5.35 -5.75
N GLN A 219 15.32 5.60 -5.92
CA GLN A 219 14.31 5.11 -4.97
C GLN A 219 14.28 3.58 -4.95
N ALA A 220 14.31 2.93 -6.11
CA ALA A 220 14.35 1.48 -6.22
C ALA A 220 15.62 0.89 -5.57
N GLU A 221 16.78 1.52 -5.81
CA GLU A 221 18.04 1.13 -5.18
C GLU A 221 17.98 1.24 -3.65
N VAL A 222 17.48 2.35 -3.10
CA VAL A 222 17.31 2.52 -1.66
C VAL A 222 16.38 1.47 -1.08
N LEU A 223 15.22 1.22 -1.72
CA LEU A 223 14.26 0.22 -1.25
C LEU A 223 14.84 -1.19 -1.26
N ASN A 224 15.59 -1.55 -2.31
CA ASN A 224 16.30 -2.82 -2.38
C ASN A 224 17.29 -2.97 -1.23
N LEU A 225 18.14 -1.97 -0.99
CA LEU A 225 19.09 -1.98 0.12
C LEU A 225 18.40 -2.05 1.48
N MET A 226 17.26 -1.35 1.67
CA MET A 226 16.47 -1.43 2.90
C MET A 226 15.90 -2.84 3.13
N ALA A 227 15.41 -3.49 2.07
CA ALA A 227 14.93 -4.87 2.16
C ALA A 227 16.09 -5.85 2.48
N GLN A 228 17.27 -5.64 1.89
CA GLN A 228 18.47 -6.43 2.19
C GLN A 228 18.93 -6.27 3.64
N ASP A 229 18.94 -5.06 4.19
CA ASP A 229 19.28 -4.79 5.60
C ASP A 229 18.33 -5.53 6.56
N ARG A 230 17.02 -5.52 6.25
CA ARG A 230 16.01 -6.29 7.00
C ARG A 230 16.25 -7.79 6.92
N VAL A 231 16.63 -8.31 5.77
CA VAL A 231 17.00 -9.73 5.60
C VAL A 231 18.23 -10.09 6.41
N ALA A 232 19.28 -9.26 6.38
CA ALA A 232 20.49 -9.51 7.16
C ALA A 232 20.21 -9.55 8.68
N MET A 233 19.38 -8.63 9.17
CA MET A 233 18.92 -8.64 10.56
C MET A 233 18.07 -9.89 10.88
N ALA A 234 17.19 -10.30 9.98
CA ALA A 234 16.39 -11.52 10.14
C ALA A 234 17.29 -12.77 10.23
N GLU A 235 18.32 -12.87 9.40
CA GLU A 235 19.27 -13.98 9.41
C GLU A 235 20.12 -14.04 10.68
N GLU A 236 20.51 -12.88 11.25
CA GLU A 236 21.15 -12.83 12.57
C GLU A 236 20.20 -13.31 13.66
N LEU A 237 18.93 -12.90 13.64
CA LEU A 237 17.91 -13.38 14.58
C LEU A 237 17.66 -14.90 14.44
N GLU A 238 17.64 -15.44 13.22
CA GLU A 238 17.58 -16.89 12.98
C GLU A 238 18.78 -17.60 13.62
N ARG A 239 20.01 -17.07 13.43
CA ARG A 239 21.23 -17.63 14.04
C ARG A 239 21.19 -17.63 15.57
N GLN A 240 20.53 -16.66 16.17
CA GLN A 240 20.32 -16.58 17.61
C GLN A 240 19.16 -17.46 18.11
N GLY A 241 18.43 -18.13 17.21
CA GLY A 241 17.26 -18.96 17.54
C GLY A 241 15.98 -18.16 17.82
N LEU A 242 15.96 -16.86 17.52
CA LEU A 242 14.83 -15.96 17.74
C LEU A 242 13.85 -15.96 16.55
N PHE A 243 13.28 -17.12 16.25
CA PHE A 243 12.52 -17.37 15.02
C PHE A 243 11.26 -16.48 14.84
N TRP A 244 10.57 -16.12 15.92
CA TRP A 244 9.43 -15.20 15.84
C TRP A 244 9.85 -13.81 15.37
N ALA A 245 10.95 -13.29 15.90
CA ALA A 245 11.49 -11.99 15.53
C ALA A 245 12.01 -12.04 14.08
N ALA A 246 12.77 -13.08 13.74
CA ALA A 246 13.27 -13.29 12.38
C ALA A 246 12.14 -13.36 11.34
N HIS A 247 11.09 -14.16 11.62
CA HIS A 247 9.92 -14.26 10.76
C HIS A 247 9.24 -12.90 10.53
N ASN A 248 9.17 -12.06 11.57
CA ASN A 248 8.64 -10.71 11.42
C ASN A 248 9.56 -9.80 10.57
N GLU A 249 10.87 -9.87 10.74
CA GLU A 249 11.81 -9.07 9.92
C GLU A 249 11.78 -9.49 8.44
N PHE A 250 11.70 -10.78 8.12
CA PHE A 250 11.47 -11.21 6.73
C PHE A 250 10.13 -10.70 6.18
N ARG A 251 9.06 -10.69 7.00
CA ARG A 251 7.79 -10.09 6.60
C ARG A 251 7.94 -8.59 6.31
N LEU A 252 8.69 -7.84 7.13
CA LEU A 252 8.96 -6.43 6.90
C LEU A 252 9.77 -6.20 5.62
N ALA A 253 10.77 -7.05 5.33
CA ALA A 253 11.50 -7.01 4.07
C ALA A 253 10.56 -7.19 2.86
N LEU A 254 9.61 -8.13 2.94
CA LEU A 254 8.62 -8.37 1.87
C LEU A 254 7.57 -7.27 1.70
N LEU A 255 7.35 -6.43 2.73
CA LEU A 255 6.53 -5.22 2.57
C LEU A 255 7.26 -4.14 1.75
N ILE A 256 8.59 -4.16 1.75
CA ILE A 256 9.43 -3.23 1.00
C ILE A 256 9.66 -3.75 -0.42
N ASP A 257 10.10 -5.01 -0.55
CA ASP A 257 10.26 -5.73 -1.82
C ASP A 257 9.54 -7.09 -1.76
N PRO A 258 8.32 -7.20 -2.33
CA PRO A 258 7.54 -8.43 -2.32
C PRO A 258 8.19 -9.63 -3.02
N ARG A 259 9.19 -9.39 -3.88
CA ARG A 259 9.84 -10.44 -4.69
C ARG A 259 11.24 -10.78 -4.19
N GLN A 260 11.66 -10.27 -3.04
CA GLN A 260 12.98 -10.54 -2.48
C GLN A 260 13.11 -12.06 -2.18
N PRO A 261 13.94 -12.81 -2.94
CA PRO A 261 14.02 -14.28 -2.83
C PRO A 261 14.49 -14.79 -1.46
N ALA A 262 15.50 -14.18 -0.86
CA ALA A 262 16.01 -14.54 0.46
C ALA A 262 14.97 -14.26 1.56
N ALA A 263 14.18 -13.18 1.43
CA ALA A 263 13.12 -12.90 2.39
C ALA A 263 11.96 -13.90 2.29
N LEU A 264 11.57 -14.30 1.07
CA LEU A 264 10.56 -15.35 0.85
C LEU A 264 11.01 -16.68 1.47
N ALA A 265 12.22 -17.13 1.12
CA ALA A 265 12.77 -18.38 1.63
C ALA A 265 12.99 -18.35 3.15
N GLY A 266 13.50 -17.25 3.69
CA GLY A 266 13.71 -17.07 5.13
C GLY A 266 12.42 -17.05 5.92
N ARG A 267 11.37 -16.40 5.41
CA ARG A 267 10.05 -16.39 6.04
C ARG A 267 9.43 -17.78 6.10
N GLU A 268 9.54 -18.55 5.02
CA GLU A 268 9.05 -19.93 5.02
C GLU A 268 9.76 -20.78 6.07
N ARG A 269 11.09 -20.73 6.12
CA ARG A 269 11.90 -21.48 7.09
C ARG A 269 11.59 -21.08 8.54
N SER A 270 11.67 -19.79 8.86
CA SER A 270 11.35 -19.29 10.22
C SER A 270 9.89 -19.56 10.61
N GLY A 271 8.95 -19.57 9.65
CA GLY A 271 7.56 -19.91 9.88
C GLY A 271 7.37 -21.33 10.42
N VAL A 272 8.12 -22.30 9.89
CA VAL A 272 8.12 -23.68 10.41
C VAL A 272 8.59 -23.73 11.86
N GLU A 273 9.66 -22.99 12.20
CA GLU A 273 10.19 -22.96 13.57
C GLU A 273 9.28 -22.20 14.55
N VAL A 274 8.53 -21.21 14.05
CA VAL A 274 7.46 -20.54 14.79
C VAL A 274 6.33 -21.50 15.13
N GLU A 275 5.87 -22.33 14.19
CA GLU A 275 4.86 -23.36 14.46
C GLU A 275 5.39 -24.42 15.44
N ALA A 276 6.65 -24.84 15.29
CA ALA A 276 7.29 -25.74 16.26
C ALA A 276 7.31 -25.14 17.68
N SER A 277 7.59 -23.84 17.81
CA SER A 277 7.56 -23.13 19.09
C SER A 277 6.16 -23.07 19.71
N LYS A 278 5.10 -23.00 18.90
CA LYS A 278 3.71 -23.11 19.42
C LYS A 278 3.42 -24.50 19.96
N LEU A 279 3.89 -25.55 19.27
CA LEU A 279 3.74 -26.92 19.75
C LEU A 279 4.51 -27.14 21.05
N GLU A 280 5.71 -26.58 21.20
CA GLU A 280 6.48 -26.63 22.44
C GLU A 280 5.70 -26.08 23.64
N LEU A 281 5.07 -24.91 23.50
CA LEU A 281 4.22 -24.31 24.54
C LEU A 281 3.02 -25.20 24.90
N GLU A 282 2.46 -25.89 23.90
CA GLU A 282 1.36 -26.82 24.10
C GLU A 282 1.80 -28.10 24.80
N VAL A 283 2.97 -28.65 24.44
CA VAL A 283 3.59 -29.79 25.15
C VAL A 283 3.81 -29.42 26.62
N GLU A 284 4.37 -28.25 26.90
CA GLU A 284 4.56 -27.76 28.28
C GLU A 284 3.23 -27.65 29.05
N ARG A 285 2.15 -27.26 28.38
CA ARG A 285 0.81 -27.23 28.97
C ARG A 285 0.30 -28.63 29.31
N LEU A 286 0.50 -29.60 28.43
CA LEU A 286 0.08 -30.99 28.62
C LEU A 286 0.91 -31.70 29.69
N LEU A 287 2.21 -31.41 29.76
CA LEU A 287 3.10 -31.89 30.82
C LEU A 287 2.60 -31.48 32.22
N ARG A 288 2.15 -30.24 32.39
CA ARG A 288 1.54 -29.78 33.66
C ARG A 288 0.25 -30.50 34.01
N ARG A 289 -0.48 -30.99 33.00
CA ARG A 289 -1.71 -31.79 33.17
C ARG A 289 -1.43 -33.29 33.30
N LYS A 290 -0.17 -33.72 33.17
CA LYS A 290 0.24 -35.13 33.14
C LYS A 290 -0.43 -35.93 32.01
N ASP A 291 -0.77 -35.26 30.90
CA ASP A 291 -1.29 -35.91 29.69
C ASP A 291 -0.11 -36.31 28.79
N TRP A 292 0.54 -37.42 29.13
CA TRP A 292 1.82 -37.83 28.54
C TRP A 292 1.70 -38.26 27.08
N ASP A 293 0.63 -38.97 26.71
CA ASP A 293 0.46 -39.48 25.35
C ASP A 293 0.25 -38.33 24.35
N ALA A 294 -0.60 -37.36 24.70
CA ALA A 294 -0.80 -36.17 23.88
C ALA A 294 0.45 -35.29 23.83
N ALA A 295 1.15 -35.13 24.96
CA ALA A 295 2.41 -34.38 25.02
C ALA A 295 3.48 -35.02 24.11
N LEU A 296 3.63 -36.34 24.14
CA LEU A 296 4.61 -37.06 23.33
C LEU A 296 4.30 -36.95 21.84
N ALA A 297 3.03 -37.13 21.46
CA ALA A 297 2.60 -36.99 20.07
C ALA A 297 2.90 -35.59 19.50
N LEU A 298 2.69 -34.53 20.29
CA LEU A 298 3.00 -33.17 19.85
C LEU A 298 4.50 -32.87 19.82
N ALA A 299 5.28 -33.39 20.79
CA ALA A 299 6.73 -33.27 20.79
C ALA A 299 7.35 -33.95 19.56
N GLU A 300 6.89 -35.15 19.23
CA GLU A 300 7.29 -35.91 18.03
C GLU A 300 6.91 -35.19 16.73
N LYS A 301 5.68 -34.64 16.66
CA LYS A 301 5.25 -33.82 15.53
C LYS A 301 6.16 -32.60 15.34
N ALA A 302 6.49 -31.90 16.42
CA ALA A 302 7.37 -30.74 16.36
C ALA A 302 8.80 -31.15 15.93
N ARG A 303 9.31 -32.26 16.48
CA ARG A 303 10.60 -32.88 16.11
C ARG A 303 10.69 -33.20 14.62
N GLY A 304 9.61 -33.71 14.02
CA GLY A 304 9.56 -34.05 12.60
C GLY A 304 9.47 -32.85 11.65
N MET A 305 8.99 -31.70 12.11
CA MET A 305 8.88 -30.50 11.26
C MET A 305 10.13 -29.62 11.30
N THR A 306 10.75 -29.50 12.47
CA THR A 306 11.90 -28.61 12.67
C THR A 306 13.11 -29.11 11.89
N LYS A 307 13.89 -28.19 11.33
CA LYS A 307 15.19 -28.50 10.71
C LYS A 307 16.35 -28.06 11.60
N SER A 308 16.15 -26.97 12.34
CA SER A 308 17.22 -26.35 13.14
C SER A 308 17.19 -26.75 14.62
N ARG A 309 16.03 -27.16 15.15
CA ARG A 309 15.82 -27.44 16.57
C ARG A 309 15.56 -28.92 16.87
N PHE A 310 15.97 -29.83 15.98
CA PHE A 310 15.71 -31.27 16.14
C PHE A 310 16.15 -31.80 17.52
N ALA A 311 17.38 -31.48 17.93
CA ALA A 311 17.92 -31.90 19.23
C ALA A 311 17.12 -31.36 20.42
N THR A 312 16.58 -30.14 20.33
CA THR A 312 15.74 -29.55 21.38
C THR A 312 14.43 -30.33 21.54
N PHE A 313 13.77 -30.65 20.43
CA PHE A 313 12.52 -31.41 20.47
C PHE A 313 12.73 -32.89 20.78
N ASP A 314 13.88 -33.46 20.42
CA ASP A 314 14.29 -34.81 20.84
C ASP A 314 14.48 -34.88 22.36
N ALA A 315 15.15 -33.89 22.95
CA ALA A 315 15.28 -33.77 24.40
C ALA A 315 13.92 -33.55 25.08
N LEU A 316 13.02 -32.76 24.46
CA LEU A 316 11.66 -32.55 24.97
C LEU A 316 10.86 -33.85 24.98
N ALA A 317 10.89 -34.65 23.91
CA ALA A 317 10.22 -35.95 23.82
C ALA A 317 10.73 -36.91 24.91
N ARG A 318 12.05 -37.01 25.08
CA ARG A 318 12.65 -37.83 26.17
C ARG A 318 12.21 -37.35 27.55
N ARG A 319 12.10 -36.04 27.78
CA ARG A 319 11.62 -35.49 29.04
C ARG A 319 10.15 -35.86 29.31
N VAL A 320 9.32 -35.91 28.27
CA VAL A 320 7.92 -36.37 28.39
C VAL A 320 7.88 -37.85 28.78
N GLU A 321 8.68 -38.69 28.12
CA GLU A 321 8.77 -40.12 28.43
C GLU A 321 9.29 -40.38 29.85
N GLU A 322 10.35 -39.67 30.26
CA GLU A 322 10.90 -39.76 31.63
C GLU A 322 9.85 -39.35 32.67
N GLY A 323 9.10 -38.27 32.43
CA GLY A 323 8.02 -37.86 33.33
C GLY A 323 6.90 -38.88 33.47
N ARG A 324 6.57 -39.58 32.37
CA ARG A 324 5.61 -40.70 32.39
C ARG A 324 6.14 -41.87 33.22
N LEU A 325 7.39 -42.26 32.99
CA LEU A 325 8.03 -43.35 33.74
C LEU A 325 8.08 -43.04 35.23
N GLU A 326 8.40 -41.79 35.59
CA GLU A 326 8.42 -41.34 36.97
C GLU A 326 7.04 -41.43 37.63
N GLN A 327 5.98 -41.01 36.93
CA GLN A 327 4.63 -41.12 37.47
C GLN A 327 4.22 -42.59 37.70
N GLU A 328 4.53 -43.48 36.77
CA GLU A 328 4.23 -44.91 36.91
C GLU A 328 5.04 -45.54 38.05
N TYR A 329 6.30 -45.13 38.22
CA TYR A 329 7.15 -45.54 39.32
C TYR A 329 6.62 -45.07 40.69
N GLU A 330 6.23 -43.80 40.81
CA GLU A 330 5.66 -43.26 42.05
C GLU A 330 4.29 -43.91 42.35
N ALA A 331 3.46 -44.20 41.34
CA ALA A 331 2.22 -44.96 41.55
C ALA A 331 2.49 -46.39 42.07
N ALA A 332 3.55 -47.06 41.60
CA ALA A 332 3.97 -48.35 42.15
C ALA A 332 4.48 -48.22 43.60
N ARG A 333 5.16 -47.11 43.93
CA ARG A 333 5.56 -46.81 45.31
C ARG A 333 4.37 -46.54 46.20
N ASP A 334 3.36 -45.81 45.75
CA ASP A 334 2.14 -45.56 46.52
C ASP A 334 1.45 -46.89 46.87
N LEU A 335 1.37 -47.84 45.92
CA LEU A 335 0.87 -49.20 46.17
C LEU A 335 1.73 -49.96 47.19
N GLU A 336 3.05 -49.83 47.14
CA GLU A 336 3.96 -50.42 48.13
C GLU A 336 3.73 -49.83 49.54
N HIS A 337 3.54 -48.51 49.66
CA HIS A 337 3.29 -47.85 50.94
C HIS A 337 1.92 -48.19 51.53
N ASP A 338 0.93 -48.45 50.67
CA ASP A 338 -0.41 -48.91 51.04
C ASP A 338 -0.49 -50.43 51.29
N TYR A 339 0.64 -51.12 51.44
CA TYR A 339 0.72 -52.56 51.68
C TYR A 339 0.06 -53.42 50.56
N ARG A 340 -0.13 -52.89 49.35
CA ARG A 340 -0.70 -53.64 48.20
C ARG A 340 0.43 -54.32 47.42
N TYR A 341 1.17 -55.20 48.09
CA TYR A 341 2.45 -55.71 47.57
C TYR A 341 2.33 -56.50 46.26
N ASP A 342 1.28 -57.30 46.08
CA ASP A 342 1.06 -58.04 44.83
C ASP A 342 0.91 -57.08 43.63
N GLU A 343 0.15 -56.00 43.82
CA GLU A 343 -0.09 -54.99 42.78
C GLU A 343 1.14 -54.11 42.54
N ALA A 344 1.85 -53.72 43.60
CA ALA A 344 3.11 -52.98 43.48
C ALA A 344 4.18 -53.80 42.73
N ALA A 345 4.33 -55.10 43.05
CA ALA A 345 5.26 -55.98 42.36
C ALA A 345 4.90 -56.17 40.88
N LEU A 346 3.60 -56.25 40.56
CA LEU A 346 3.12 -56.27 39.17
C LEU A 346 3.41 -54.94 38.46
N ALA A 347 3.12 -53.80 39.09
CA ALA A 347 3.37 -52.47 38.51
C ALA A 347 4.85 -52.26 38.18
N TYR A 348 5.77 -52.62 39.09
CA TYR A 348 7.21 -52.60 38.80
C TYR A 348 7.61 -53.55 37.66
N SER A 349 6.96 -54.71 37.56
CA SER A 349 7.22 -55.67 36.47
C SER A 349 6.80 -55.07 35.12
N THR A 350 5.59 -54.50 35.03
CA THR A 350 5.09 -53.84 33.82
C THR A 350 5.97 -52.66 33.40
N LEU A 351 6.45 -51.86 34.35
CA LEU A 351 7.38 -50.77 34.08
C LEU A 351 8.70 -51.30 33.50
N MET A 352 9.27 -52.35 34.09
CA MET A 352 10.49 -52.99 33.60
C MET A 352 10.33 -53.68 32.25
N GLU A 353 9.15 -54.23 31.93
CA GLU A 353 8.90 -54.81 30.61
C GLU A 353 8.99 -53.75 29.50
N ARG A 354 8.64 -52.50 29.81
CA ARG A 354 8.68 -51.40 28.83
C ARG A 354 10.07 -50.83 28.61
N VAL A 355 10.84 -50.61 29.67
CA VAL A 355 12.13 -49.88 29.61
C VAL A 355 13.34 -50.73 30.01
N GLY A 356 13.14 -51.98 30.41
CA GLY A 356 14.18 -52.90 30.88
C GLY A 356 14.65 -52.57 32.30
N LEU A 357 15.36 -51.45 32.47
CA LEU A 357 15.89 -50.99 33.75
C LEU A 357 15.44 -49.56 34.02
N TYR A 358 14.72 -49.36 35.11
CA TYR A 358 14.33 -48.04 35.61
C TYR A 358 14.59 -47.97 37.12
N ARG A 359 15.47 -47.06 37.55
CA ARG A 359 15.86 -46.88 38.95
C ARG A 359 16.14 -48.22 39.67
N ASP A 360 15.53 -48.43 40.83
CA ASP A 360 15.63 -49.60 41.70
C ASP A 360 14.42 -50.56 41.55
N CYS A 361 13.65 -50.47 40.44
CA CYS A 361 12.42 -51.28 40.25
C CYS A 361 12.67 -52.78 40.41
N ARG A 362 13.82 -53.27 39.93
CA ARG A 362 14.17 -54.69 40.02
C ARG A 362 14.30 -55.15 41.47
N GLU A 363 15.08 -54.40 42.24
CA GLU A 363 15.40 -54.69 43.64
C GLU A 363 14.12 -54.62 44.49
N ARG A 364 13.30 -53.56 44.28
CA ARG A 364 12.00 -53.41 44.94
C ARG A 364 11.04 -54.55 44.63
N ARG A 365 10.89 -54.91 43.35
CA ARG A 365 10.05 -56.03 42.93
C ARG A 365 10.50 -57.35 43.57
N GLU A 366 11.80 -57.62 43.58
CA GLU A 366 12.36 -58.84 44.19
C GLU A 366 12.14 -58.87 45.71
N ALA A 367 12.31 -57.74 46.40
CA ALA A 367 12.02 -57.60 47.83
C ALA A 367 10.52 -57.80 48.15
N LEU A 368 9.63 -57.23 47.34
CA LEU A 368 8.19 -57.41 47.46
C LEU A 368 7.78 -58.87 47.27
N ARG A 369 8.28 -59.53 46.21
CA ARG A 369 8.03 -60.96 45.96
C ARG A 369 8.49 -61.83 47.12
N SER A 370 9.68 -61.57 47.66
CA SER A 370 10.18 -62.28 48.83
C SER A 370 9.28 -62.07 50.05
N THR A 371 8.77 -60.85 50.26
CA THR A 371 7.82 -60.53 51.34
C THR A 371 6.50 -61.26 51.19
N ILE A 372 5.93 -61.28 49.97
CA ILE A 372 4.70 -62.01 49.62
C ILE A 372 4.88 -63.52 49.88
N GLU A 373 5.98 -64.10 49.40
CA GLU A 373 6.28 -65.52 49.59
C GLU A 373 6.46 -65.88 51.07
N HIS A 374 7.16 -65.03 51.83
CA HIS A 374 7.38 -65.24 53.26
C HIS A 374 6.08 -65.15 54.07
N ALA A 375 5.25 -64.13 53.82
CA ALA A 375 3.94 -63.98 54.45
C ALA A 375 3.01 -65.16 54.09
N GLY A 376 3.01 -65.60 52.82
CA GLY A 376 2.25 -66.76 52.37
C GLY A 376 2.71 -68.07 53.01
N GLY A 377 4.03 -68.25 53.17
CA GLY A 377 4.62 -69.39 53.87
C GLY A 377 4.21 -69.45 55.34
N LEU A 378 4.39 -68.35 56.08
CA LEU A 378 3.97 -68.25 57.49
C LEU A 378 2.47 -68.47 57.67
N TYR A 379 1.64 -67.91 56.78
CA TYR A 379 0.19 -68.10 56.80
C TYR A 379 -0.19 -69.57 56.59
N THR A 380 0.49 -70.26 55.67
CA THR A 380 0.25 -71.69 55.39
C THR A 380 0.66 -72.55 56.59
N GLN A 381 1.81 -72.25 57.22
CA GLN A 381 2.26 -72.95 58.43
C GLN A 381 1.27 -72.76 59.60
N ALA A 382 0.78 -71.54 59.79
CA ALA A 382 -0.19 -71.22 60.83
C ALA A 382 -1.50 -72.03 60.68
N ALA A 383 -1.91 -72.36 59.46
CA ALA A 383 -3.10 -73.16 59.21
C ALA A 383 -2.99 -74.63 59.71
N SER A 384 -1.78 -75.15 59.85
CA SER A 384 -1.50 -76.51 60.33
C SER A 384 -0.91 -76.58 61.75
N ALA A 385 -0.66 -75.43 62.38
CA ALA A 385 -0.01 -75.35 63.69
C ALA A 385 -1.00 -75.44 64.86
N ALA A 386 -0.50 -75.71 66.07
CA ALA A 386 -1.30 -75.65 67.28
C ALA A 386 -1.74 -74.20 67.59
N PRO A 387 -2.86 -73.96 68.28
CA PRO A 387 -3.46 -72.62 68.41
C PRO A 387 -2.51 -71.51 68.89
N ALA A 388 -1.66 -71.78 69.89
CA ALA A 388 -0.70 -70.82 70.41
C ALA A 388 0.44 -70.49 69.41
N GLU A 389 0.89 -71.50 68.66
CA GLU A 389 1.90 -71.34 67.62
C GLU A 389 1.32 -70.64 66.39
N ALA A 390 0.10 -70.99 65.99
CA ALA A 390 -0.65 -70.32 64.93
C ALA A 390 -0.84 -68.82 65.22
N LEU A 391 -1.15 -68.45 66.47
CA LEU A 391 -1.25 -67.04 66.88
C LEU A 391 0.10 -66.31 66.74
N SER A 392 1.21 -66.94 67.13
CA SER A 392 2.56 -66.35 66.98
C SER A 392 2.92 -66.13 65.51
N LEU A 393 2.67 -67.13 64.65
CA LEU A 393 2.94 -67.05 63.21
C LEU A 393 2.07 -65.98 62.54
N LEU A 394 0.78 -65.90 62.87
CA LEU A 394 -0.11 -64.88 62.30
C LEU A 394 0.26 -63.47 62.74
N ARG A 395 0.76 -63.26 63.97
CA ARG A 395 1.29 -61.96 64.41
C ARG A 395 2.54 -61.54 63.64
N GLN A 396 3.39 -62.49 63.25
CA GLN A 396 4.53 -62.20 62.36
C GLN A 396 4.03 -61.77 60.98
N VAL A 397 3.00 -62.43 60.44
CA VAL A 397 2.36 -62.01 59.19
C VAL A 397 1.75 -60.62 59.31
N ASP A 398 1.02 -60.30 60.38
CA ASP A 398 0.42 -58.96 60.58
C ASP A 398 1.48 -57.85 60.73
N LEU A 399 2.64 -58.15 61.33
CA LEU A 399 3.76 -57.21 61.41
C LEU A 399 4.38 -56.93 60.03
N LEU A 400 4.48 -57.95 59.18
CA LEU A 400 5.05 -57.87 57.84
C LEU A 400 4.07 -57.26 56.84
N TRP A 401 2.80 -57.64 56.92
CA TRP A 401 1.72 -57.26 56.03
C TRP A 401 0.39 -57.20 56.79
N PRO A 402 0.03 -56.01 57.32
CA PRO A 402 -1.09 -55.88 58.24
C PRO A 402 -2.46 -56.17 57.61
N ASP A 403 -2.60 -55.95 56.30
CA ASP A 403 -3.85 -56.16 55.56
C ASP A 403 -3.88 -57.47 54.77
N TRP A 404 -3.02 -58.45 55.11
CA TRP A 404 -2.98 -59.74 54.42
C TRP A 404 -4.20 -60.61 54.75
N ARG A 405 -5.09 -60.79 53.76
CA ARG A 405 -6.24 -61.72 53.81
C ARG A 405 -7.11 -61.53 55.06
N ASP A 406 -7.34 -62.59 55.82
CA ASP A 406 -8.14 -62.65 57.04
C ASP A 406 -7.26 -62.74 58.31
N VAL A 407 -5.96 -62.41 58.23
CA VAL A 407 -4.98 -62.59 59.33
C VAL A 407 -5.46 -61.92 60.62
N ARG A 408 -5.84 -60.65 60.58
CA ARG A 408 -6.33 -59.93 61.77
C ARG A 408 -7.59 -60.55 62.37
N GLN A 409 -8.50 -61.05 61.54
CA GLN A 409 -9.71 -61.72 62.01
C GLN A 409 -9.36 -63.05 62.69
N ARG A 410 -8.41 -63.80 62.12
CA ARG A 410 -7.90 -65.06 62.69
C ARG A 410 -7.14 -64.82 64.00
N ILE A 411 -6.31 -63.78 64.08
CA ILE A 411 -5.64 -63.37 65.32
C ILE A 411 -6.70 -63.10 66.40
N ALA A 412 -7.69 -62.26 66.12
CA ALA A 412 -8.76 -61.95 67.08
C ALA A 412 -9.63 -63.16 67.47
N ALA A 413 -9.77 -64.16 66.59
CA ALA A 413 -10.44 -65.42 66.91
C ALA A 413 -9.59 -66.31 67.84
N LEU A 414 -8.31 -66.51 67.51
CA LEU A 414 -7.38 -67.31 68.32
C LEU A 414 -7.11 -66.68 69.69
N GLU A 415 -7.04 -65.35 69.78
CA GLU A 415 -6.92 -64.64 71.05
C GLU A 415 -8.12 -64.87 71.97
N ARG A 416 -9.32 -65.00 71.40
CA ARG A 416 -10.54 -65.36 72.16
C ARG A 416 -10.58 -66.82 72.58
N GLU A 417 -10.08 -67.72 71.74
CA GLU A 417 -10.01 -69.17 72.04
C GLU A 417 -8.96 -69.48 73.11
N LEU A 418 -7.82 -68.79 73.07
CA LEU A 418 -6.71 -68.95 74.01
C LEU A 418 -6.86 -68.11 75.28
N ALA A 419 -7.80 -67.16 75.32
CA ALA A 419 -8.16 -66.48 76.55
C ALA A 419 -8.65 -67.54 77.56
N PRO A 420 -8.07 -67.60 78.78
CA PRO A 420 -8.55 -68.54 79.79
C PRO A 420 -10.05 -68.28 79.98
N GLN A 421 -10.87 -69.34 79.97
CA GLN A 421 -12.28 -69.27 80.35
C GLN A 421 -12.35 -68.69 81.77
N ALA A 422 -12.43 -67.37 81.86
CA ALA A 422 -12.66 -66.66 83.10
C ALA A 422 -14.09 -67.02 83.50
N ARG A 423 -14.16 -67.92 84.47
CA ARG A 423 -15.35 -68.21 85.26
C ARG A 423 -15.95 -66.94 85.84
#